data_AF-A0A940J2F2-F1
#
_entry.id   AF-A0A940J2F2-F1
#
_cell.length_a   1.000
_cell.length_b   1.000
_cell.length_c   1.000
_cell.angle_alpha   90.00
_cell.angle_beta   90.00
_cell.angle_gamma   90.00
#
_symmetry.space_group_name_H-M   'P 1'
#
loop_
_entity.id
_entity.type
_entity.pdbx_description
1 polymer ?
#
loop_
_entity_poly.entity_id
_entity_poly.type
_entity_poly.pdbx_seq_one_letter_code
_entity_poly.pdbx_strand_id
1 'polypeptide(L)'
;MDDIVKQALAKWPNVPHCYGWLGLDARGNWYLRDDRCQAAGPFPAAKGSLLQHEKLIEFIQRNYEHDEKGQWFFQNGPQRVYVELETAPWIWRIGADLSVRSHAGEVVEPSACLLDEEGKLYLAAPIGLGLVHTQDVALAADAIEQGRWQPEEVRAADLPVRFGFVPSPAARQPGH
;
A
#
# COMPACT_ATOMS: atom_id res chain seq x y z
N MET A 1 -10.65 -10.17 4.70
CA MET A 1 -10.29 -10.72 6.03
C MET A 1 -10.80 -12.14 6.22
N ASP A 2 -9.89 -13.05 6.57
CA ASP A 2 -10.15 -14.48 6.75
C ASP A 2 -10.97 -14.79 8.02
N ASP A 3 -11.74 -15.88 7.99
CA ASP A 3 -12.61 -16.23 9.12
C ASP A 3 -11.83 -16.63 10.38
N ILE A 4 -10.64 -17.21 10.23
CA ILE A 4 -9.74 -17.50 11.36
C ILE A 4 -9.30 -16.22 12.08
N VAL A 5 -9.11 -15.13 11.33
CA VAL A 5 -8.73 -13.83 11.86
C VAL A 5 -9.90 -13.21 12.64
N LYS A 6 -11.11 -13.26 12.08
CA LYS A 6 -12.34 -12.80 12.75
C LYS A 6 -12.59 -13.55 14.07
N GLN A 7 -12.39 -14.86 14.09
CA GLN A 7 -12.53 -15.68 15.30
C GLN A 7 -11.50 -15.30 16.39
N ALA A 8 -10.26 -15.03 15.99
CA ALA A 8 -9.21 -14.65 16.92
C ALA A 8 -9.46 -13.26 17.54
N LEU A 9 -9.97 -12.30 16.75
CA LEU A 9 -10.35 -10.96 17.21
C LEU A 9 -11.45 -11.01 18.28
N ALA A 10 -12.46 -11.88 18.10
CA ALA A 10 -13.54 -12.06 19.07
C ALA A 10 -13.04 -12.63 20.41
N LYS A 11 -11.99 -13.44 20.39
CA LYS A 11 -11.43 -14.09 21.59
C LYS A 11 -10.52 -13.16 22.40
N TRP A 12 -9.78 -12.27 21.74
CA TRP A 12 -8.77 -11.40 22.37
C TRP A 12 -8.81 -9.98 21.78
N PRO A 13 -9.78 -9.14 22.18
CA PRO A 13 -9.99 -7.85 21.52
C PRO A 13 -8.88 -6.80 21.79
N ASN A 14 -8.08 -6.97 22.84
CA ASN A 14 -7.19 -5.92 23.36
C ASN A 14 -5.69 -6.21 23.13
N VAL A 15 -5.32 -6.81 22.00
CA VAL A 15 -3.91 -7.05 21.68
C VAL A 15 -3.25 -5.77 21.15
N PRO A 16 -2.12 -5.30 21.74
CA PRO A 16 -1.44 -4.09 21.29
C PRO A 16 -1.09 -4.16 19.81
N HIS A 17 -1.30 -3.06 19.10
CA HIS A 17 -0.95 -2.95 17.69
C HIS A 17 0.56 -2.86 17.49
N CYS A 18 1.03 -3.37 16.35
CA CYS A 18 2.43 -3.30 15.95
C CYS A 18 2.61 -2.18 14.91
N TYR A 19 3.67 -1.40 15.05
CA TYR A 19 4.01 -0.27 14.18
C TYR A 19 5.45 -0.41 13.69
N GLY A 20 5.76 0.17 12.54
CA GLY A 20 7.13 0.30 12.03
C GLY A 20 7.77 -0.98 11.48
N TRP A 21 7.25 -2.17 11.82
CA TRP A 21 7.87 -3.46 11.53
C TRP A 21 7.62 -4.00 10.11
N LEU A 22 6.55 -3.57 9.45
CA LEU A 22 6.20 -3.97 8.10
C LEU A 22 6.18 -2.74 7.18
N GLY A 23 6.76 -2.87 5.99
CA GLY A 23 6.66 -1.84 4.96
C GLY A 23 6.29 -2.39 3.59
N LEU A 24 5.62 -1.54 2.79
CA LEU A 24 5.21 -1.79 1.40
C LEU A 24 5.92 -0.83 0.44
N ASP A 25 6.78 -1.37 -0.41
CA ASP A 25 7.60 -0.58 -1.32
C ASP A 25 6.82 -0.14 -2.57
N ALA A 26 7.40 0.77 -3.36
CA ALA A 26 6.82 1.29 -4.59
C ALA A 26 6.66 0.25 -5.73
N ARG A 27 7.05 -1.01 -5.52
CA ARG A 27 6.93 -2.14 -6.44
C ARG A 27 5.95 -3.21 -5.96
N GLY A 28 5.36 -3.03 -4.78
CA GLY A 28 4.42 -3.97 -4.18
C GLY A 28 5.09 -5.08 -3.38
N ASN A 29 6.37 -4.91 -3.04
CA ASN A 29 7.11 -5.83 -2.21
C ASN A 29 6.94 -5.49 -0.72
N TRP A 30 6.89 -6.54 0.09
CA TRP A 30 6.80 -6.44 1.54
C TRP A 30 8.19 -6.53 2.17
N TYR A 31 8.42 -5.72 3.20
CA TYR A 31 9.68 -5.68 3.93
C TYR A 31 9.48 -5.79 5.43
N LEU A 32 10.33 -6.55 6.10
CA LEU A 32 10.40 -6.64 7.55
C LEU A 32 11.49 -5.73 8.09
N ARG A 33 11.19 -4.99 9.15
CA ARG A 33 12.04 -3.93 9.71
C ARG A 33 12.27 -4.17 11.20
N ASP A 34 13.42 -4.71 11.54
CA ASP A 34 13.85 -4.86 12.93
C ASP A 34 14.16 -3.50 13.60
N ASP A 35 14.37 -3.51 14.92
CA ASP A 35 14.62 -2.29 15.69
C ASP A 35 15.83 -1.50 15.18
N ARG A 36 16.88 -2.21 14.70
CA ARG A 36 18.07 -1.58 14.13
C ARG A 36 17.74 -0.85 12.83
N CYS A 37 16.94 -1.46 11.96
CA CYS A 37 16.49 -0.85 10.72
C CYS A 37 15.60 0.36 10.98
N GLN A 38 14.69 0.26 11.96
CA GLN A 38 13.84 1.38 12.36
C GLN A 38 14.66 2.55 12.92
N ALA A 39 15.67 2.26 13.74
CA ALA A 39 16.60 3.27 14.25
C ALA A 39 17.48 3.91 13.16
N ALA A 40 17.68 3.23 12.03
CA ALA A 40 18.47 3.75 10.90
C ALA A 40 17.69 4.78 10.05
N GLY A 41 16.37 4.87 10.19
CA GLY A 41 15.56 5.89 9.52
C GLY A 41 14.18 5.41 9.06
N PRO A 42 13.44 6.26 8.34
CA PRO A 42 12.10 5.95 7.82
C PRO A 42 12.17 4.91 6.68
N PHE A 43 11.04 4.27 6.38
CA PHE A 43 10.97 3.12 5.47
C PHE A 43 11.45 3.37 4.01
N PRO A 44 11.38 4.58 3.41
CA PRO A 44 12.03 4.79 2.13
C PRO A 44 13.57 4.77 2.22
N ALA A 45 14.15 5.20 3.35
CA ALA A 45 15.59 5.29 3.56
C ALA A 45 16.20 4.00 4.14
N ALA A 46 15.46 3.31 5.02
CA ALA A 46 15.85 2.06 5.65
C ALA A 46 14.74 1.00 5.46
N LYS A 47 14.83 0.27 4.33
CA LYS A 47 13.83 -0.71 3.91
C LYS A 47 13.80 -1.98 4.76
N GLY A 48 14.93 -2.42 5.28
CA GLY A 48 15.02 -3.69 6.01
C GLY A 48 15.12 -4.90 5.07
N SER A 49 14.56 -6.02 5.48
CA SER A 49 14.69 -7.30 4.77
C SER A 49 13.47 -7.59 3.89
N LEU A 50 13.70 -7.85 2.60
CA LEU A 50 12.64 -8.27 1.69
C LEU A 50 12.00 -9.56 2.18
N LEU A 51 10.68 -9.57 2.33
CA LEU A 51 9.92 -10.77 2.65
C LEU A 51 9.78 -11.63 1.41
N GLN A 52 10.26 -12.88 1.48
CA GLN A 52 10.23 -13.83 0.36
C GLN A 52 9.27 -15.01 0.59
N HIS A 53 8.68 -15.12 1.79
CA HIS A 53 7.83 -16.26 2.14
C HIS A 53 6.42 -16.09 1.55
N GLU A 54 6.19 -16.68 0.38
CA GLU A 54 4.95 -16.53 -0.43
C GLU A 54 3.67 -16.70 0.37
N LYS A 55 3.53 -17.78 1.15
CA LYS A 55 2.32 -18.02 1.96
C LYS A 55 2.06 -16.92 3.00
N LEU A 56 3.11 -16.27 3.51
CA LEU A 56 2.96 -15.15 4.44
C LEU A 56 2.55 -13.89 3.69
N ILE A 57 3.11 -13.66 2.50
CA ILE A 57 2.72 -12.55 1.63
C ILE A 57 1.24 -12.66 1.24
N GLU A 58 0.80 -13.84 0.79
CA GLU A 58 -0.62 -14.09 0.49
C GLU A 58 -1.52 -13.84 1.71
N PHE A 59 -1.07 -14.27 2.89
CA PHE A 59 -1.80 -14.04 4.14
C PHE A 59 -1.90 -12.55 4.48
N ILE A 60 -0.81 -11.78 4.34
CA ILE A 60 -0.79 -10.32 4.50
C ILE A 60 -1.81 -9.69 3.54
N GLN A 61 -1.70 -10.01 2.24
CA GLN A 61 -2.54 -9.43 1.18
C GLN A 61 -4.04 -9.66 1.41
N ARG A 62 -4.45 -10.87 1.80
CA ARG A 62 -5.86 -11.20 2.09
C ARG A 62 -6.44 -10.49 3.30
N ASN A 63 -5.58 -10.00 4.19
CA ASN A 63 -5.94 -9.37 5.44
C ASN A 63 -5.45 -7.92 5.52
N TYR A 64 -5.07 -7.33 4.39
CA TYR A 64 -4.61 -5.95 4.25
C TYR A 64 -5.81 -5.00 4.09
N GLU A 65 -5.90 -4.00 4.96
CA GLU A 65 -7.01 -3.06 5.05
C GLU A 65 -6.54 -1.76 5.71
N HIS A 66 -7.42 -0.78 5.88
CA HIS A 66 -7.10 0.45 6.60
C HIS A 66 -8.13 0.77 7.69
N ASP A 67 -7.71 1.56 8.67
CA ASP A 67 -8.62 2.08 9.69
C ASP A 67 -9.31 3.36 9.21
N GLU A 68 -10.19 3.90 10.06
CA GLU A 68 -10.92 5.16 9.81
C GLU A 68 -10.00 6.39 9.69
N LYS A 69 -8.73 6.28 10.11
CA LYS A 69 -7.72 7.35 10.04
C LYS A 69 -6.84 7.22 8.80
N GLY A 70 -7.10 6.25 7.92
CA GLY A 70 -6.31 6.00 6.71
C GLY A 70 -5.00 5.27 6.97
N GLN A 71 -4.81 4.68 8.15
CA GLN A 71 -3.61 3.90 8.46
C GLN A 71 -3.81 2.48 7.96
N TRP A 72 -2.95 2.06 7.04
CA TRP A 72 -3.01 0.73 6.46
C TRP A 72 -2.34 -0.28 7.39
N PHE A 73 -2.93 -1.46 7.50
CA PHE A 73 -2.46 -2.56 8.34
C PHE A 73 -2.78 -3.89 7.67
N PHE A 74 -2.10 -4.96 8.07
CA PHE A 74 -2.68 -6.29 7.90
C PHE A 74 -3.12 -6.86 9.25
N GLN A 75 -4.23 -7.59 9.24
CA GLN A 75 -4.81 -8.16 10.44
C GLN A 75 -4.21 -9.55 10.71
N ASN A 76 -3.33 -9.64 11.71
CA ASN A 76 -2.69 -10.85 12.17
C ASN A 76 -3.41 -11.42 13.41
N GLY A 77 -4.47 -12.20 13.19
CA GLY A 77 -5.34 -12.64 14.29
C GLY A 77 -5.95 -11.42 15.00
N PRO A 78 -5.82 -11.26 16.33
CA PRO A 78 -6.33 -10.09 17.04
C PRO A 78 -5.46 -8.84 16.87
N GLN A 79 -4.22 -8.98 16.40
CA GLN A 79 -3.26 -7.87 16.31
C GLN A 79 -3.33 -7.20 14.94
N ARG A 80 -3.39 -5.86 14.93
CA ARG A 80 -3.10 -5.07 13.74
C ARG A 80 -1.61 -4.80 13.63
N VAL A 81 -1.05 -5.06 12.46
CA VAL A 81 0.32 -4.70 12.13
C VAL A 81 0.27 -3.62 11.06
N TYR A 82 0.53 -2.37 11.47
CA TYR A 82 0.48 -1.21 10.60
C TYR A 82 1.66 -1.20 9.62
N VAL A 83 1.39 -0.68 8.42
CA VAL A 83 2.30 -0.70 7.28
C VAL A 83 2.88 0.67 7.06
N GLU A 84 4.20 0.73 6.96
CA GLU A 84 4.93 1.89 6.45
C GLU A 84 4.89 1.86 4.91
N LEU A 85 4.36 2.91 4.29
CA LEU A 85 4.20 3.00 2.85
C LEU A 85 5.33 3.84 2.26
N GLU A 86 5.98 3.32 1.20
CA GLU A 86 6.96 4.12 0.47
C GLU A 86 6.30 5.22 -0.36
N THR A 87 5.09 4.98 -0.88
CA THR A 87 4.41 5.94 -1.75
C THR A 87 2.90 5.93 -1.58
N ALA A 88 2.23 4.86 -2.02
CA ALA A 88 0.77 4.74 -1.99
C ALA A 88 0.36 3.39 -1.40
N PRO A 89 -0.87 3.26 -0.88
CA PRO A 89 -1.31 2.01 -0.26
C PRO A 89 -1.47 0.83 -1.21
N TRP A 90 -1.74 1.12 -2.48
CA TRP A 90 -1.80 0.13 -3.54
C TRP A 90 -0.69 0.35 -4.56
N ILE A 91 -0.23 -0.75 -5.14
CA ILE A 91 0.61 -0.75 -6.34
C ILE A 91 -0.18 -1.47 -7.42
N TRP A 92 -0.38 -0.80 -8.55
CA TRP A 92 -1.18 -1.29 -9.66
C TRP A 92 -0.32 -2.00 -10.68
N ARG A 93 -0.80 -3.17 -11.12
CA ARG A 93 -0.35 -3.86 -12.32
C ARG A 93 -1.36 -3.63 -13.42
N ILE A 94 -0.88 -3.43 -14.64
CA ILE A 94 -1.71 -3.23 -15.84
C ILE A 94 -1.52 -4.44 -16.76
N GLY A 95 -2.63 -5.06 -17.16
CA GLY A 95 -2.63 -6.14 -18.15
C GLY A 95 -2.49 -5.61 -19.58
N ALA A 96 -2.15 -6.48 -20.53
CA ALA A 96 -2.09 -6.10 -21.95
C ALA A 96 -3.47 -5.68 -22.52
N ASP A 97 -4.56 -6.12 -21.88
CA ASP A 97 -5.93 -5.67 -22.13
C ASP A 97 -6.30 -4.37 -21.38
N LEU A 98 -5.29 -3.74 -20.76
CA LEU A 98 -5.41 -2.55 -19.93
C LEU A 98 -6.33 -2.75 -18.70
N SER A 99 -6.52 -4.00 -18.26
CA SER A 99 -7.13 -4.30 -16.95
C SER A 99 -6.19 -3.89 -15.83
N VAL A 100 -6.74 -3.39 -14.71
CA VAL A 100 -5.95 -2.90 -13.57
C VAL A 100 -6.15 -3.82 -12.37
N ARG A 101 -5.05 -4.22 -11.74
CA ARG A 101 -5.05 -5.11 -10.58
C ARG A 101 -4.11 -4.61 -9.48
N SER A 102 -4.51 -4.70 -8.21
CA SER A 102 -3.62 -4.39 -7.09
C SER A 102 -2.51 -5.44 -6.93
N HIS A 103 -1.44 -5.09 -6.23
CA HIS A 103 -0.41 -6.04 -5.78
C HIS A 103 -0.97 -7.17 -4.89
N ALA A 104 -2.17 -6.99 -4.31
CA ALA A 104 -2.90 -8.01 -3.55
C ALA A 104 -3.89 -8.82 -4.39
N GLY A 105 -3.95 -8.59 -5.71
CA GLY A 105 -4.73 -9.38 -6.65
C GLY A 105 -6.12 -8.84 -6.98
N GLU A 106 -6.55 -7.73 -6.37
CA GLU A 106 -7.89 -7.17 -6.57
C GLU A 106 -8.00 -6.43 -7.92
N VAL A 107 -9.00 -6.77 -8.73
CA VAL A 107 -9.28 -6.10 -10.01
C VAL A 107 -10.12 -4.86 -9.75
N VAL A 108 -9.73 -3.74 -10.35
CA VAL A 108 -10.40 -2.46 -10.16
C VAL A 108 -10.62 -1.75 -11.48
N GLU A 109 -11.65 -0.90 -11.52
CA GLU A 109 -11.81 0.10 -12.57
C GLU A 109 -11.31 1.46 -12.06
N PRO A 110 -10.29 2.06 -12.70
CA PRO A 110 -9.83 3.39 -12.35
C PRO A 110 -10.90 4.44 -12.56
N SER A 111 -11.05 5.32 -11.56
CA SER A 111 -11.93 6.48 -11.56
C SER A 111 -11.21 7.79 -11.87
N ALA A 112 -9.89 7.84 -11.62
CA ALA A 112 -9.04 8.97 -11.98
C ALA A 112 -7.62 8.50 -12.30
N CYS A 113 -6.93 9.29 -13.12
CA CYS A 113 -5.53 9.12 -13.48
C CYS A 113 -4.78 10.40 -13.09
N LEU A 114 -3.66 10.26 -12.38
CA LEU A 114 -2.93 11.38 -11.82
C LEU A 114 -1.44 11.22 -12.16
N LEU A 115 -0.77 12.33 -12.45
CA LEU A 115 0.66 12.37 -12.74
C LEU A 115 1.33 13.37 -11.80
N ASP A 116 2.32 12.90 -11.03
CA ASP A 116 3.06 13.77 -10.12
C ASP A 116 4.23 14.49 -10.82
N GLU A 117 4.88 15.37 -10.07
CA GLU A 117 6.04 16.15 -10.51
C GLU A 117 7.29 15.33 -10.84
N GLU A 118 7.35 14.05 -10.43
CA GLU A 118 8.43 13.11 -10.73
C GLU A 118 8.09 12.18 -11.91
N GLY A 119 6.91 12.35 -12.52
CA GLY A 119 6.42 11.51 -13.61
C GLY A 119 5.88 10.15 -13.16
N LYS A 120 5.58 9.98 -11.87
CA LYS A 120 4.89 8.77 -11.37
C LYS A 120 3.41 8.88 -11.68
N LEU A 121 2.89 7.81 -12.28
CA LEU A 121 1.48 7.70 -12.62
C LEU A 121 0.72 6.98 -11.51
N TYR A 122 -0.38 7.57 -11.07
CA TYR A 122 -1.28 6.98 -10.09
C TYR A 122 -2.65 6.77 -10.69
N LEU A 123 -3.33 5.73 -10.21
CA LEU A 123 -4.74 5.51 -10.50
C LEU A 123 -5.51 5.53 -9.18
N ALA A 124 -6.62 6.25 -9.15
CA ALA A 124 -7.57 6.19 -8.05
C ALA A 124 -8.69 5.21 -8.39
N ALA A 125 -9.03 4.33 -7.45
CA ALA A 125 -10.14 3.40 -7.56
C ALA A 125 -11.01 3.50 -6.29
N PRO A 126 -12.21 2.88 -6.27
CA PRO A 126 -13.04 2.86 -5.07
C PRO A 126 -12.33 2.33 -3.81
N ILE A 127 -11.35 1.44 -3.97
CA ILE A 127 -10.55 0.87 -2.86
C ILE A 127 -9.37 1.75 -2.42
N GLY A 128 -9.17 2.90 -3.09
CA GLY A 128 -8.13 3.88 -2.75
C GLY A 128 -7.19 4.21 -3.90
N LEU A 129 -6.14 4.96 -3.54
CA LEU A 129 -5.08 5.37 -4.46
C LEU A 129 -4.02 4.28 -4.60
N GLY A 130 -3.48 4.12 -5.81
CA GLY A 130 -2.25 3.36 -5.99
C GLY A 130 -1.34 3.90 -7.08
N LEU A 131 -0.07 3.55 -6.95
CA LEU A 131 1.00 3.84 -7.90
C LEU A 131 1.01 2.79 -9.01
N VAL A 132 1.08 3.19 -10.27
CA VAL A 132 1.32 2.26 -11.37
C VAL A 132 2.73 1.73 -11.30
N HIS A 133 2.87 0.40 -11.33
CA HIS A 133 4.15 -0.26 -11.27
C HIS A 133 5.05 0.17 -12.43
N THR A 134 6.34 0.40 -12.16
CA THR A 134 7.28 0.97 -13.15
C THR A 134 7.43 0.13 -14.41
N GLN A 135 7.26 -1.20 -14.33
CA GLN A 135 7.28 -2.09 -15.50
C GLN A 135 6.07 -1.95 -16.42
N ASP A 136 4.99 -1.33 -15.94
CA ASP A 136 3.71 -1.26 -16.66
C ASP A 136 3.43 0.16 -17.16
N VAL A 137 4.39 1.09 -17.01
CA VAL A 137 4.27 2.49 -17.47
C VAL A 137 4.04 2.58 -18.98
N ALA A 138 4.63 1.68 -19.77
CA ALA A 138 4.40 1.65 -21.22
C ALA A 138 2.93 1.36 -21.56
N LEU A 139 2.32 0.37 -20.89
CA LEU A 139 0.89 0.07 -21.06
C LEU A 139 0.02 1.23 -20.60
N ALA A 140 0.42 1.93 -19.55
CA ALA A 140 -0.29 3.10 -19.09
C ALA A 140 -0.22 4.27 -20.08
N ALA A 141 0.94 4.48 -20.72
CA ALA A 141 1.10 5.47 -21.78
C ALA A 141 0.18 5.15 -22.97
N ASP A 142 0.13 3.88 -23.41
CA ASP A 142 -0.78 3.45 -24.47
C ASP A 142 -2.25 3.75 -24.12
N ALA A 143 -2.66 3.52 -22.86
CA ALA A 143 -4.00 3.83 -22.39
C ALA A 143 -4.32 5.34 -22.41
N ILE A 144 -3.32 6.18 -22.11
CA ILE A 144 -3.45 7.65 -22.16
C ILE A 144 -3.55 8.13 -23.62
N GLU A 145 -2.72 7.60 -24.51
CA GLU A 145 -2.74 7.93 -25.94
C GLU A 145 -4.07 7.53 -26.60
N GLN A 146 -4.66 6.42 -26.16
CA GLN A 146 -6.00 5.97 -26.58
C GLN A 146 -7.14 6.82 -25.99
N GLY A 147 -6.83 7.79 -25.11
CA GLY A 147 -7.81 8.62 -24.42
C GLY A 147 -8.61 7.90 -23.34
N ARG A 148 -8.22 6.67 -22.96
CA ARG A 148 -8.89 5.90 -21.90
C ARG A 148 -8.67 6.55 -20.54
N TRP A 149 -7.48 7.10 -20.31
CA TRP A 149 -7.13 7.82 -19.10
C TRP A 149 -6.63 9.22 -19.44
N GLN A 150 -7.02 10.20 -18.63
CA GLN A 150 -6.61 11.60 -18.78
C GLN A 150 -5.87 12.01 -17.50
N PRO A 151 -4.54 12.06 -17.52
CA PRO A 151 -3.76 12.40 -16.34
C PRO A 151 -4.03 13.84 -15.89
N GLU A 152 -4.37 13.98 -14.61
CA GLU A 152 -4.39 15.27 -13.90
C GLU A 152 -3.03 15.48 -13.23
N GLU A 153 -2.40 16.64 -13.46
CA GLU A 153 -1.19 17.02 -12.74
C GLU A 153 -1.47 17.24 -11.26
N VAL A 154 -0.67 16.60 -10.40
CA VAL A 154 -0.78 16.69 -8.94
C VAL A 154 0.59 16.86 -8.30
N ARG A 155 0.61 17.19 -7.01
CA ARG A 155 1.82 17.07 -6.19
C ARG A 155 1.76 15.79 -5.37
N ALA A 156 2.83 15.00 -5.37
CA ALA A 156 2.91 13.77 -4.59
C ALA A 156 2.62 14.01 -3.09
N ALA A 157 3.07 15.14 -2.55
CA ALA A 157 2.86 15.54 -1.17
C ALA A 157 1.39 15.76 -0.78
N ASP A 158 0.51 16.06 -1.75
CA ASP A 158 -0.92 16.32 -1.49
C ASP A 158 -1.75 15.02 -1.50
N LEU A 159 -1.20 13.93 -2.06
CA LEU A 159 -1.90 12.65 -2.23
C LEU A 159 -2.37 12.03 -0.90
N PRO A 160 -1.57 11.98 0.19
CA PRO A 160 -2.02 11.45 1.47
C PRO A 160 -3.25 12.15 2.02
N VAL A 161 -3.32 13.47 1.90
CA VAL A 161 -4.46 14.27 2.37
C VAL A 161 -5.64 14.11 1.43
N ARG A 162 -5.42 14.17 0.11
CA ARG A 162 -6.47 14.05 -0.92
C ARG A 162 -7.17 12.70 -0.89
N PHE A 163 -6.44 11.63 -0.65
CA PHE A 163 -6.94 10.25 -0.67
C PHE A 163 -7.05 9.61 0.72
N GLY A 164 -6.78 10.37 1.78
CA GLY A 164 -7.02 9.95 3.16
C GLY A 164 -6.20 8.74 3.59
N PHE A 165 -4.89 8.71 3.31
CA PHE A 165 -3.99 7.66 3.77
C PHE A 165 -2.78 8.21 4.54
N VAL A 166 -2.14 7.34 5.32
CA VAL A 166 -1.01 7.70 6.18
C VAL A 166 0.25 6.95 5.74
N PRO A 167 1.28 7.65 5.21
CA PRO A 167 2.50 6.99 4.78
C PRO A 167 3.27 6.32 5.93
N SER A 168 3.29 6.92 7.12
CA SER A 168 3.96 6.37 8.30
C SER A 168 3.04 6.39 9.52
N PRO A 169 2.31 5.30 9.79
CA PRO A 169 1.60 5.12 11.06
C PRO A 169 2.51 5.16 12.28
N ALA A 170 3.76 4.67 12.16
CA ALA A 170 4.74 4.69 13.25
C ALA A 170 5.10 6.12 13.67
N ALA A 171 5.29 7.04 12.72
CA ALA A 171 5.59 8.45 13.01
C ALA A 171 4.46 9.19 13.75
N ARG A 172 3.25 8.62 13.82
CA ARG A 172 2.12 9.17 14.58
C ARG A 172 2.05 8.64 16.02
N GLN A 173 2.81 7.61 16.36
CA GLN A 173 2.83 7.08 17.72
C GLN A 173 3.68 7.99 18.62
N PRO A 174 3.21 8.31 19.83
CA PRO A 174 3.99 9.08 20.78
C PRO A 174 5.22 8.27 21.22
N GLY A 175 6.41 8.73 20.81
CA GLY A 175 7.72 8.30 21.33
C GLY A 175 8.11 6.86 20.99
N HIS A 176 8.93 6.70 19.95
CA HIS A 176 9.97 5.67 19.95
C HIS A 176 11.24 6.25 20.56
#